data_AF-A0A1B6F240-F1
#
_entry.id   AF-A0A1B6F240-F1
#
_cell.length_a   1.000
_cell.length_b   1.000
_cell.length_c   1.000
_cell.angle_alpha   90.00
_cell.angle_beta   90.00
_cell.angle_gamma   90.00
#
_symmetry.space_group_name_H-M   'P 1'
#
loop_
_entity.id
_entity.type
_entity.pdbx_description
1 polymer ?
#
loop_
_entity_poly.entity_id
_entity_poly.type
_entity_poly.pdbx_seq_one_letter_code
_entity_poly.pdbx_strand_id
1 'polypeptide(L)'
;DMAENIVCLNPVRWKVFQCLLLEGENMGPAALRNAERFYISDEQFQTFLERHSHVSCLVPESNIKMQNSYLILDEYMRFLDCRSGAKKPSLSLLDVGVASALDHSGFDEKMFKKRGGVYTWSKKDLLLDW
;
A
#
# COMPACT_ATOMS: atom_id res chain seq x y z
N ASP A 1 10.57 -14.99 13.52
CA ASP A 1 10.56 -15.36 12.09
C ASP A 1 9.13 -15.75 11.72
N MET A 2 8.68 -15.50 10.49
CA MET A 2 7.35 -15.86 9.97
C MET A 2 7.40 -16.86 8.81
N ALA A 3 8.58 -17.22 8.30
CA ALA A 3 8.73 -17.92 7.03
C ALA A 3 7.97 -19.24 6.95
N GLU A 4 8.13 -20.13 7.94
CA GLU A 4 7.47 -21.45 7.96
C GLU A 4 5.94 -21.32 7.87
N ASN A 5 5.36 -20.38 8.60
CA ASN A 5 3.92 -20.15 8.59
C ASN A 5 3.45 -19.63 7.23
N ILE A 6 4.20 -18.70 6.62
CA ILE A 6 3.86 -18.16 5.30
C ILE A 6 3.98 -19.24 4.22
N VAL A 7 5.03 -20.05 4.27
CA VAL A 7 5.23 -21.16 3.31
C VAL A 7 4.12 -22.20 3.47
N CYS A 8 3.73 -22.54 4.71
CA CYS A 8 2.63 -23.46 4.98
C CYS A 8 1.28 -22.96 4.42
N LEU A 9 1.02 -21.65 4.50
CA LEU A 9 -0.18 -21.04 3.92
C LEU A 9 -0.15 -20.97 2.39
N ASN A 10 1.02 -21.11 1.77
CA ASN A 10 1.27 -21.07 0.34
C ASN A 10 0.53 -19.92 -0.40
N PRO A 11 0.65 -18.65 0.03
CA PRO A 11 -0.02 -17.56 -0.65
C PRO A 11 0.68 -17.24 -1.98
N VAL A 12 -0.13 -16.94 -3.01
CA VAL A 12 0.39 -16.46 -4.31
C VAL A 12 1.19 -15.16 -4.19
N ARG A 13 0.91 -14.36 -3.15
CA ARG A 13 1.54 -13.05 -2.91
C ARG A 13 1.42 -12.68 -1.43
N TRP A 14 2.56 -12.40 -0.80
CA TRP A 14 2.63 -11.88 0.57
C TRP A 14 3.08 -10.42 0.54
N LYS A 15 2.15 -9.50 0.77
CA LYS A 15 2.44 -8.06 0.88
C LYS A 15 2.98 -7.75 2.27
N VAL A 16 4.15 -7.13 2.32
CA VAL A 16 4.83 -6.72 3.56
C VAL A 16 4.94 -5.21 3.57
N PHE A 17 4.14 -4.56 4.43
CA PHE A 17 4.09 -3.12 4.56
C PHE A 17 4.94 -2.64 5.74
N GLN A 18 5.70 -1.57 5.52
CA GLN A 18 6.21 -0.77 6.63
C GLN A 18 5.04 0.02 7.24
N CYS A 19 5.10 0.27 8.55
CA CYS A 19 4.08 1.10 9.21
C CYS A 19 4.15 2.54 8.66
N LEU A 20 3.07 2.97 8.00
CA LEU A 20 2.92 4.31 7.44
C LEU A 20 2.12 5.21 8.38
N LEU A 21 2.64 6.40 8.62
CA LEU A 21 1.95 7.44 9.39
C LEU A 21 1.24 8.39 8.43
N LEU A 22 -0.01 8.70 8.75
CA LEU A 22 -0.88 9.59 8.00
C LEU A 22 -1.59 10.54 8.97
N GLU A 23 -1.37 11.82 8.79
CA GLU A 23 -1.99 12.90 9.57
C GLU A 23 -3.52 12.84 9.40
N GLY A 24 -4.23 12.94 10.52
CA GLY A 24 -5.70 12.87 10.57
C GLY A 24 -6.26 11.44 10.55
N GLU A 25 -5.46 10.43 10.22
CA GLU A 25 -5.87 9.02 10.20
C GLU A 25 -5.34 8.28 11.44
N ASN A 26 -4.02 8.28 11.60
CA ASN A 26 -3.32 7.55 12.66
C ASN A 26 -2.17 8.34 13.31
N MET A 27 -2.04 9.63 12.96
CA MET A 27 -1.09 10.59 13.51
C MET A 27 -1.80 11.94 13.68
N GLY A 28 -1.41 12.68 14.71
CA GLY A 28 -1.87 14.04 14.94
C GLY A 28 -3.15 14.16 15.79
N PRO A 29 -3.48 15.38 16.24
CA PRO A 29 -4.53 15.62 17.23
C PRO A 29 -5.95 15.30 16.72
N ALA A 30 -6.15 15.33 15.40
CA ALA A 30 -7.44 15.02 14.77
C ALA A 30 -7.65 13.52 14.51
N ALA A 31 -6.62 12.68 14.71
CA ALA A 31 -6.69 11.25 14.40
C ALA A 31 -7.38 10.44 15.50
N LEU A 32 -8.15 9.43 15.09
CA LEU A 32 -8.80 8.48 16.01
C LEU A 32 -7.82 7.41 16.54
N ARG A 33 -6.61 7.34 15.99
CA ARG A 33 -5.58 6.35 16.33
C ARG A 33 -4.23 7.04 16.46
N ASN A 34 -3.34 6.43 17.24
CA ASN A 34 -1.93 6.82 17.30
C ASN A 34 -1.06 5.61 16.87
N ALA A 35 -0.47 5.71 15.69
CA ALA A 35 0.42 4.72 15.10
C ALA A 35 1.90 4.99 15.37
N GLU A 36 2.28 6.13 15.99
CA GLU A 36 3.68 6.53 16.20
C GLU A 36 4.45 5.47 16.99
N ARG A 37 3.81 4.84 17.99
CA ARG A 37 4.42 3.76 18.78
C ARG A 37 4.65 2.45 18.01
N PHE A 38 4.03 2.29 16.84
CA PHE A 38 4.18 1.12 15.97
C PHE A 38 5.10 1.38 14.78
N TYR A 39 5.56 2.62 14.62
CA TYR A 39 6.48 3.00 13.56
C TYR A 39 7.83 2.31 13.74
N ILE A 40 8.45 1.91 12.62
CA ILE A 40 9.80 1.32 12.59
C ILE A 40 10.64 2.03 11.54
N SER A 41 11.95 2.09 11.78
CA SER A 41 12.89 2.68 10.84
C SER A 41 13.02 1.84 9.56
N ASP A 42 13.59 2.46 8.52
CA ASP A 42 13.86 1.77 7.25
C ASP A 42 14.85 0.62 7.45
N GLU A 43 15.84 0.77 8.34
CA GLU A 43 16.81 -0.27 8.68
C GLU A 43 16.15 -1.46 9.40
N GLN A 44 15.22 -1.18 10.32
CA GLN A 44 14.45 -2.22 11.01
C GLN A 44 13.56 -2.98 10.03
N PHE A 45 12.92 -2.26 9.11
CA PHE A 45 12.13 -2.87 8.05
C PHE A 45 13.00 -3.72 7.12
N GLN A 46 14.15 -3.21 6.70
CA GLN A 46 15.11 -3.92 5.85
C GLN A 46 15.62 -5.21 6.52
N THR A 47 15.90 -5.16 7.83
CA THR A 47 16.27 -6.35 8.62
C THR A 47 15.16 -7.42 8.60
N PHE A 48 13.89 -7.00 8.64
CA PHE A 48 12.77 -7.93 8.49
C PHE A 48 12.73 -8.54 7.09
N LEU A 49 12.98 -7.76 6.04
CA LEU A 49 13.00 -8.26 4.67
C LEU A 49 14.12 -9.28 4.44
N GLU A 50 15.32 -9.00 4.93
CA GLU A 50 16.48 -9.89 4.78
C GLU A 50 16.25 -11.24 5.44
N ARG A 51 15.67 -11.24 6.65
CA ARG A 51 15.30 -12.46 7.38
C ARG A 51 14.38 -13.37 6.58
N HIS A 52 13.48 -12.81 5.77
CA HIS A 52 12.48 -13.55 4.98
C HIS A 52 12.77 -13.55 3.48
N SER A 53 13.99 -13.22 3.07
CA SER A 53 14.40 -13.09 1.65
C SER A 53 14.23 -14.38 0.84
N HIS A 54 14.18 -15.53 1.51
CA HIS A 54 13.96 -16.85 0.90
C HIS A 54 12.49 -17.16 0.59
N VAL A 55 11.54 -16.33 1.05
CA VAL A 55 10.10 -16.49 0.76
C VAL A 55 9.79 -15.86 -0.59
N SER A 56 9.62 -16.68 -1.63
CA SER A 56 9.50 -16.25 -3.03
C SER A 56 8.31 -15.32 -3.32
N CYS A 57 7.21 -15.45 -2.56
CA CYS A 57 6.00 -14.65 -2.75
C CYS A 57 6.03 -13.30 -2.00
N LEU A 58 7.13 -12.96 -1.31
CA LEU A 58 7.28 -11.72 -0.56
C LEU A 58 7.33 -10.50 -1.49
N VAL A 59 6.51 -9.48 -1.18
CA VAL A 59 6.44 -8.22 -1.92
C VAL A 59 6.56 -7.04 -0.95
N PRO A 60 7.72 -6.36 -0.91
CA PRO A 60 7.99 -5.33 0.09
C PRO A 60 7.48 -3.96 -0.35
N GLU A 61 6.77 -3.29 0.55
CA GLU A 61 6.23 -1.93 0.38
C GLU A 61 6.66 -1.04 1.56
N SER A 62 7.82 -0.38 1.42
CA SER A 62 8.25 0.68 2.33
C SER A 62 7.38 1.93 2.18
N ASN A 63 7.47 2.85 3.12
CA ASN A 63 6.68 4.09 3.11
C ASN A 63 6.88 4.90 1.81
N ILE A 64 8.12 4.98 1.30
CA ILE A 64 8.44 5.62 0.01
C ILE A 64 7.69 4.97 -1.15
N LYS A 65 7.54 3.64 -1.15
CA LYS A 65 6.85 2.92 -2.21
C LYS A 65 5.34 3.00 -2.05
N MET A 66 4.81 3.01 -0.83
CA MET A 66 3.38 2.88 -0.55
C MET A 66 2.62 4.20 -0.75
N GLN A 67 3.18 5.32 -0.29
CA GLN A 67 2.40 6.54 -0.03
C GLN A 67 1.58 7.05 -1.23
N ASN A 68 2.14 7.08 -2.43
CA ASN A 68 1.50 7.70 -3.61
C ASN A 68 1.24 6.72 -4.76
N SER A 69 1.46 5.42 -4.55
CA SER A 69 1.45 4.43 -5.63
C SER A 69 0.14 3.64 -5.73
N TYR A 70 -0.92 4.14 -5.09
CA TYR A 70 -2.27 3.59 -5.14
C TYR A 70 -3.24 4.63 -5.64
N LEU A 71 -4.22 4.20 -6.42
CA LEU A 71 -5.46 4.93 -6.57
C LEU A 71 -6.41 4.48 -5.48
N ILE A 72 -6.77 5.40 -4.58
CA ILE A 72 -7.63 5.13 -3.43
C ILE A 72 -8.89 5.95 -3.62
N LEU A 73 -10.03 5.27 -3.66
CA LEU A 73 -11.35 5.89 -3.59
C LEU A 73 -11.88 5.76 -2.17
N ASP A 74 -12.37 6.86 -1.61
CA ASP A 74 -13.11 6.85 -0.36
C ASP A 74 -14.58 6.45 -0.57
N GLU A 75 -15.33 6.43 0.53
CA GLU A 75 -16.75 6.07 0.56
C GLU A 75 -17.65 7.01 -0.25
N TYR A 76 -17.17 8.20 -0.63
CA TYR A 76 -17.87 9.17 -1.49
C TYR A 76 -17.37 9.13 -2.94
N MET A 77 -16.57 8.13 -3.31
CA MET A 77 -15.95 7.98 -4.63
C MET A 77 -15.06 9.18 -5.01
N ARG A 78 -14.31 9.70 -4.03
CA ARG A 78 -13.29 10.74 -4.23
C ARG A 78 -11.91 10.10 -4.20
N PHE A 79 -11.01 10.52 -5.08
CA PHE A 79 -9.62 10.07 -5.01
C PHE A 79 -8.93 10.71 -3.80
N LEU A 80 -8.11 9.94 -3.09
CA LEU A 80 -7.36 10.44 -1.93
C LEU A 80 -5.89 10.69 -2.31
N ASP A 81 -5.50 11.96 -2.33
CA ASP A 81 -4.11 12.40 -2.48
C ASP A 81 -3.37 12.30 -1.16
N CYS A 82 -2.33 11.46 -1.13
CA CYS A 82 -1.51 11.17 0.05
C CYS A 82 -0.16 11.90 0.06
N ARG A 83 0.16 12.73 -0.96
CA ARG A 83 1.50 13.31 -1.15
C ARG A 83 1.97 14.17 0.01
N SER A 84 1.03 14.82 0.71
CA SER A 84 1.35 15.65 1.88
C SER A 84 1.37 14.90 3.20
N GLY A 85 1.35 13.57 3.20
CA GLY A 85 1.30 12.77 4.43
C GLY A 85 -0.07 12.75 5.12
N ALA A 86 -1.13 13.15 4.41
CA ALA A 86 -2.52 13.13 4.86
C ALA A 86 -3.39 12.68 3.68
N LYS A 87 -4.57 12.10 3.92
CA LYS A 87 -5.52 11.75 2.85
C LYS A 87 -6.36 12.96 2.47
N LYS A 88 -6.06 13.62 1.36
CA LYS A 88 -6.83 14.78 0.86
C LYS A 88 -7.78 14.35 -0.25
N PRO A 89 -9.11 14.44 -0.07
CA PRO A 89 -10.05 14.01 -1.08
C PRO A 89 -10.13 15.00 -2.26
N SER A 90 -10.26 14.48 -3.48
CA SER A 90 -10.70 15.21 -4.66
C SER A 90 -12.20 15.54 -4.61
N LEU A 91 -12.74 16.14 -5.67
CA LEU A 91 -14.18 16.08 -5.93
C LEU A 91 -14.59 14.64 -6.27
N SER A 92 -15.87 14.28 -6.05
CA SER A 92 -16.35 12.94 -6.36
C SER A 92 -16.33 12.70 -7.85
N LEU A 93 -15.86 11.53 -8.29
CA LEU A 93 -15.96 11.14 -9.69
C LEU A 93 -17.41 11.05 -10.18
N LEU A 94 -18.38 10.92 -9.25
CA LEU A 94 -19.80 10.92 -9.58
C LEU A 94 -20.29 12.31 -10.00
N ASP A 95 -19.61 13.37 -9.56
CA ASP A 95 -19.98 14.77 -9.83
C ASP A 95 -19.21 15.33 -11.03
N VAL A 96 -17.90 15.04 -11.13
CA VAL A 96 -17.01 15.65 -12.13
C VAL A 96 -16.46 14.66 -13.16
N GLY A 97 -16.81 13.37 -13.05
CA GLY A 97 -16.26 12.31 -13.88
C GLY A 97 -14.86 11.87 -13.46
N VAL A 98 -14.45 10.70 -13.95
CA VAL A 98 -13.19 10.04 -13.55
C VAL A 98 -11.97 10.86 -13.90
N ALA A 99 -11.87 11.38 -15.13
CA ALA A 99 -10.68 12.11 -15.59
C ALA A 99 -10.40 13.34 -14.70
N SER A 100 -11.41 14.16 -14.44
CA SER A 100 -11.28 15.37 -13.62
C SER A 100 -10.94 15.05 -12.16
N ALA A 101 -11.56 14.02 -11.58
CA ALA A 101 -11.24 13.59 -10.22
C ALA A 101 -9.82 13.02 -10.13
N LEU A 102 -9.39 12.23 -11.15
CA LEU A 102 -8.10 11.55 -11.20
C LEU A 102 -6.93 12.54 -11.27
N ASP A 103 -7.08 13.67 -11.96
CA ASP A 103 -6.06 14.73 -12.03
C ASP A 103 -5.66 15.26 -10.64
N HIS A 104 -6.54 15.09 -9.66
CA HIS A 104 -6.34 15.53 -8.26
C HIS A 104 -5.97 14.38 -7.31
N SER A 105 -5.74 13.17 -7.83
CA SER A 105 -5.46 11.97 -7.02
C SER A 105 -4.06 11.93 -6.40
N GLY A 106 -3.11 12.71 -6.93
CA GLY A 106 -1.71 12.64 -6.52
C GLY A 106 -0.99 11.33 -6.86
N PHE A 107 -1.56 10.52 -7.75
CA PHE A 107 -1.05 9.19 -8.10
C PHE A 107 0.29 9.21 -8.84
N ASP A 108 1.24 8.42 -8.35
CA ASP A 108 2.53 8.16 -8.99
C ASP A 108 2.50 6.81 -9.73
N GLU A 109 2.16 6.88 -11.02
CA GLU A 109 2.11 5.71 -11.92
C GLU A 109 3.47 5.01 -12.03
N LYS A 110 4.58 5.77 -11.99
CA LYS A 110 5.93 5.20 -12.09
C LYS A 110 6.23 4.37 -10.85
N MET A 111 5.90 4.87 -9.66
CA MET A 111 6.07 4.13 -8.42
C MET A 111 5.15 2.91 -8.35
N PHE A 112 3.89 3.02 -8.82
CA PHE A 112 2.97 1.88 -8.95
C PHE A 112 3.57 0.74 -9.76
N LYS A 113 4.16 1.04 -10.92
CA LYS A 113 4.87 0.03 -11.73
C LYS A 113 6.10 -0.50 -11.00
N LYS A 114 6.93 0.38 -10.43
CA LYS A 114 8.18 0.03 -9.73
C LYS A 114 7.95 -0.92 -8.55
N ARG A 115 6.84 -0.80 -7.82
CA ARG A 115 6.50 -1.70 -6.70
C ARG A 115 5.82 -3.01 -7.13
N GLY A 116 5.72 -3.30 -8.43
CA GLY A 116 5.04 -4.49 -8.94
C GLY A 116 3.53 -4.43 -8.79
N GLY A 117 2.94 -3.25 -9.01
CA GLY A 117 1.49 -3.04 -9.05
C GLY A 117 0.81 -3.71 -10.24
N VAL A 118 1.56 -3.95 -11.32
CA VAL A 118 1.13 -4.77 -12.47
C VAL A 118 1.68 -6.18 -12.28
N TYR A 119 0.79 -7.16 -12.17
CA TYR A 119 1.10 -8.58 -12.01
C TYR A 119 -0.07 -9.43 -12.50
N THR A 120 0.12 -10.74 -12.65
CA THR A 120 -0.97 -11.68 -12.97
C THR A 120 -1.96 -11.71 -11.81
N TRP A 121 -3.03 -10.92 -11.92
CA TRP A 121 -4.08 -10.80 -10.90
C TRP A 121 -5.35 -11.59 -11.25
N SER A 122 -5.42 -12.15 -12.46
CA SER A 122 -6.53 -12.98 -12.92
C SER A 122 -6.28 -14.41 -12.46
N LYS A 123 -7.21 -14.94 -11.65
CA LYS A 123 -7.12 -16.31 -11.11
C LYS A 123 -7.04 -17.39 -12.19
N LYS A 124 -7.61 -17.14 -13.37
CA LYS A 124 -7.56 -18.07 -14.51
C LYS A 124 -6.14 -18.35 -14.98
N ASP A 125 -5.24 -17.41 -14.72
CA ASP A 125 -3.85 -17.43 -15.18
C ASP A 125 -2.89 -17.81 -14.05
N LEU A 126 -3.43 -18.27 -12.91
CA LEU A 126 -2.67 -18.71 -11.73
C LEU A 126 -2.76 -20.23 -11.59
N LEU A 127 -1.65 -20.84 -11.17
CA LEU A 127 -1.64 -22.21 -10.66
C LEU A 127 -2.30 -22.22 -9.28
N LEU A 128 -3.50 -22.77 -9.19
CA LEU A 128 -4.29 -22.82 -7.95
C LEU A 128 -4.30 -24.21 -7.29
N ASP A 129 -3.70 -25.19 -7.97
CA ASP A 129 -3.50 -26.54 -7.46
C ASP A 129 -2.16 -26.63 -6.71
N TRP A 130 -2.03 -27.61 -5.82
CA TRP A 130 -0.90 -27.78 -4.90
C TRP A 130 0.06 -28.88 -5.33
#